data_AF-A0A4Q5YZU3-F1
#
_entry.id   AF-A0A4Q5YZU3-F1
#
_cell.length_a   1.000
_cell.length_b   1.000
_cell.length_c   1.000
_cell.angle_alpha   90.00
_cell.angle_beta   90.00
_cell.angle_gamma   90.00
#
_symmetry.space_group_name_H-M   'P 1'
#
loop_
_entity.id
_entity.type
_entity.pdbx_description
1 polymer ?
#
loop_
_entity_poly.entity_id
_entity_poly.type
_entity_poly.pdbx_seq_one_letter_code
_entity_poly.pdbx_strand_id
1 'polypeptide(L)'
;MVLSADNNFYRNGICTIAAPSLLKLNSNAARTYQVLGAGYTLVNALTDTKAGIKHLIPFKTHQRVDLGLLAGMSLLSLVSYIRKDKKALGFHLGFLALAVTNYLLTDYDQTS
;
A
#
# COMPACT_ATOMS: atom_id res chain seq x y z
N MET A 1 21.23 11.10 7.19
CA MET A 1 20.31 11.01 8.35
C MET A 1 19.40 9.82 8.10
N VAL A 2 19.77 8.68 8.69
CA VAL A 2 19.12 7.37 8.50
C VAL A 2 17.85 7.37 9.34
N LEU A 3 16.68 7.39 8.70
CA LEU A 3 15.42 7.07 9.37
C LEU A 3 15.31 5.55 9.41
N SER A 4 15.76 4.97 10.52
CA SER A 4 15.58 3.57 10.87
C SER A 4 14.09 3.18 10.70
N ALA A 5 13.89 2.14 9.91
CA ALA A 5 12.59 1.56 9.57
C ALA A 5 12.01 0.69 10.71
N ASP A 6 12.52 0.80 11.94
CA ASP A 6 12.29 -0.23 12.97
C ASP A 6 11.12 0.09 13.94
N ASN A 7 10.59 1.33 13.96
CA ASN A 7 9.60 1.74 14.98
C ASN A 7 8.21 2.10 14.46
N ASN A 8 7.97 2.07 13.14
CA ASN A 8 6.70 2.49 12.54
C ASN A 8 5.85 1.34 12.00
N PHE A 9 6.41 0.13 11.90
CA PHE A 9 5.72 -1.04 11.33
C PHE A 9 4.48 -1.43 12.14
N TYR A 10 4.58 -1.44 13.47
CA TYR A 10 3.47 -1.80 14.36
C TYR A 10 2.45 -0.67 14.57
N ARG A 11 2.87 0.60 14.55
CA ARG A 11 1.97 1.76 14.69
C ARG A 11 1.12 2.00 13.44
N ASN A 12 1.67 1.77 12.25
CA ASN A 12 0.94 1.96 10.99
C ASN A 12 0.08 0.74 10.62
N GLY A 13 0.41 -0.47 11.10
CA GLY A 13 -0.36 -1.70 10.87
C GLY A 13 -1.73 -1.70 11.55
N ILE A 14 -1.84 -1.13 12.75
CA ILE A 14 -3.12 -1.01 13.48
C ILE A 14 -4.06 -0.01 12.77
N CYS A 15 -3.53 1.07 12.22
CA CYS A 15 -4.32 2.05 11.47
C CYS A 15 -4.87 1.49 10.16
N THR A 16 -4.15 0.59 9.47
CA THR A 16 -4.57 0.06 8.16
C THR A 16 -5.58 -1.09 8.27
N ILE A 17 -5.50 -1.93 9.30
CA ILE A 17 -6.48 -3.01 9.55
C ILE A 17 -7.78 -2.44 10.15
N ALA A 18 -7.70 -1.39 10.96
CA ALA A 18 -8.87 -0.78 11.58
C ALA A 18 -9.52 0.33 10.73
N ALA A 19 -8.82 0.94 9.77
CA ALA A 19 -9.37 2.06 8.99
C ALA A 19 -10.66 1.74 8.24
N PRO A 20 -10.83 0.60 7.52
CA PRO A 20 -12.07 0.35 6.79
C PRO A 20 -13.28 0.15 7.71
N SER A 21 -13.07 -0.50 8.86
CA SER A 21 -14.09 -0.75 9.89
C SER A 21 -14.38 0.48 10.75
N LEU A 22 -13.38 1.32 11.05
CA LEU A 22 -13.58 2.64 11.69
C LEU A 22 -14.28 3.64 10.75
N LEU A 23 -13.91 3.65 9.48
CA LEU A 23 -14.41 4.60 8.49
C LEU A 23 -15.76 4.18 7.91
N LYS A 24 -16.26 2.98 8.24
CA LYS A 24 -17.52 2.41 7.74
C LYS A 24 -17.59 2.51 6.21
N LEU A 25 -16.53 2.10 5.53
CA LEU A 25 -16.50 2.07 4.07
C LEU A 25 -17.55 1.09 3.55
N ASN A 26 -18.07 1.33 2.35
CA ASN A 26 -18.92 0.35 1.69
C ASN A 26 -18.17 -0.99 1.50
N SER A 27 -18.90 -2.09 1.49
CA SER A 27 -18.36 -3.46 1.47
C SER A 27 -17.43 -3.72 0.28
N ASN A 28 -17.72 -3.13 -0.89
CA ASN A 28 -16.89 -3.26 -2.08
C ASN A 28 -15.54 -2.55 -1.93
N ALA A 29 -15.55 -1.31 -1.43
CA ALA A 29 -14.33 -0.57 -1.13
C ALA A 29 -13.51 -1.31 -0.05
N ALA A 30 -14.15 -1.73 1.05
CA ALA A 30 -13.48 -2.48 2.12
C ALA A 30 -12.80 -3.75 1.59
N ARG A 31 -13.52 -4.56 0.80
CA ARG A 31 -12.96 -5.78 0.19
C ARG A 31 -11.82 -5.47 -0.78
N THR A 32 -11.95 -4.43 -1.60
CA THR A 32 -10.89 -4.00 -2.52
C THR A 32 -9.59 -3.72 -1.76
N TYR A 33 -9.67 -2.98 -0.65
CA TYR A 33 -8.51 -2.62 0.14
C TYR A 33 -7.96 -3.76 1.00
N GLN A 34 -8.80 -4.69 1.44
CA GLN A 34 -8.34 -5.93 2.07
C GLN A 34 -7.49 -6.77 1.11
N VAL A 35 -7.94 -6.91 -0.15
CA VAL A 35 -7.20 -7.65 -1.17
C VAL A 35 -5.90 -6.94 -1.53
N LEU A 36 -5.94 -5.62 -1.75
CA LEU A 36 -4.72 -4.84 -2.01
C LEU A 36 -3.73 -4.93 -0.86
N GLY A 37 -4.20 -4.78 0.38
CA GLY A 37 -3.37 -4.89 1.58
C GLY A 37 -2.70 -6.25 1.70
N ALA A 38 -3.46 -7.33 1.52
CA ALA A 38 -2.92 -8.69 1.53
C ALA A 38 -1.86 -8.90 0.42
N GLY A 39 -2.12 -8.37 -0.79
CA GLY A 39 -1.18 -8.39 -1.90
C GLY A 39 0.12 -7.65 -1.57
N TYR A 40 0.03 -6.41 -1.06
CA TYR A 40 1.18 -5.63 -0.63
C TYR A 40 2.00 -6.34 0.45
N THR A 41 1.34 -6.90 1.47
CA THR A 41 2.03 -7.65 2.52
C THR A 41 2.77 -8.86 1.96
N LEU A 42 2.14 -9.61 1.05
CA LEU A 42 2.77 -10.77 0.43
C LEU A 42 3.98 -10.37 -0.41
N VAL A 43 3.86 -9.35 -1.25
CA VAL A 43 4.99 -8.87 -2.07
C VAL A 43 6.13 -8.42 -1.16
N ASN A 44 5.87 -7.60 -0.14
CA ASN A 44 6.88 -7.16 0.84
C ASN A 44 7.56 -8.35 1.54
N ALA A 45 6.78 -9.31 2.03
CA ALA A 45 7.30 -10.50 2.70
C ALA A 45 8.18 -11.36 1.78
N LEU A 46 7.91 -11.34 0.48
CA LEU A 46 8.66 -12.09 -0.52
C LEU A 46 9.81 -11.30 -1.16
N THR A 47 9.99 -10.02 -0.81
CA THR A 47 11.00 -9.16 -1.43
C THR A 47 12.34 -9.29 -0.74
N ASP A 48 13.40 -9.18 -1.53
CA ASP A 48 14.78 -9.12 -1.06
C ASP A 48 15.07 -7.79 -0.36
N THR A 49 14.58 -7.66 0.87
CA THR A 49 14.84 -6.56 1.80
C THR A 49 15.13 -7.13 3.18
N LYS A 50 15.72 -6.33 4.08
CA LYS A 50 15.96 -6.72 5.48
C LYS A 50 14.69 -7.15 6.24
N ALA A 51 13.52 -6.62 5.85
CA ALA A 51 12.24 -6.95 6.46
C ALA A 51 11.50 -8.12 5.76
N GLY A 52 12.05 -8.62 4.65
CA GLY A 52 11.49 -9.75 3.92
C GLY A 52 11.57 -11.04 4.74
N ILE A 53 10.51 -11.84 4.70
CA ILE A 53 10.48 -13.18 5.31
C ILE A 53 11.21 -14.18 4.41
N LYS A 54 11.07 -14.03 3.09
CA LYS A 54 11.71 -14.89 2.09
C LYS A 54 12.14 -14.06 0.88
N HIS A 55 13.42 -14.08 0.53
CA HIS A 55 13.97 -13.22 -0.53
C HIS A 55 13.79 -13.84 -1.92
N LEU A 56 12.55 -13.85 -2.43
CA LEU A 56 12.21 -14.43 -3.75
C LEU A 56 12.07 -13.38 -4.86
N ILE A 57 11.73 -12.15 -4.50
CA ILE A 57 11.45 -11.06 -5.43
C ILE A 57 12.62 -10.06 -5.35
N PRO A 58 13.41 -9.89 -6.42
CA PRO A 58 14.43 -8.86 -6.46
C PRO A 58 13.82 -7.47 -6.23
N PHE A 59 14.54 -6.58 -5.57
CA PHE A 59 14.02 -5.25 -5.23
C PHE A 59 13.60 -4.43 -6.46
N LYS A 60 14.29 -4.59 -7.60
CA LYS A 60 13.88 -3.97 -8.87
C LYS A 60 12.55 -4.52 -9.42
N THR A 61 12.24 -5.79 -9.15
CA THR A 61 10.94 -6.37 -9.50
C THR A 61 9.85 -5.83 -8.57
N HIS A 62 10.14 -5.63 -7.28
CA HIS A 62 9.22 -4.97 -6.34
C HIS A 62 8.85 -3.56 -6.83
N GLN A 63 9.82 -2.77 -7.30
CA GLN A 63 9.56 -1.46 -7.90
C GLN A 63 8.52 -1.50 -9.01
N ARG A 64 8.62 -2.49 -9.91
CA ARG A 64 7.65 -2.65 -11.02
C ARG A 64 6.27 -3.03 -10.52
N VAL A 65 6.21 -3.86 -9.48
CA VAL A 65 4.94 -4.23 -8.82
C VAL A 65 4.30 -3.00 -8.19
N ASP A 66 5.07 -2.18 -7.46
CA ASP A 66 4.57 -0.93 -6.86
C ASP A 66 4.03 0.03 -7.92
N LEU A 67 4.75 0.20 -9.04
CA LEU A 67 4.28 1.05 -10.14
C LEU A 67 2.96 0.53 -10.73
N GLY A 68 2.84 -0.79 -10.91
CA GLY A 68 1.60 -1.42 -11.36
C GLY A 68 0.44 -1.23 -10.39
N LEU A 69 0.70 -1.35 -9.08
CA LEU A 69 -0.30 -1.12 -8.04
C LEU A 69 -0.70 0.36 -7.96
N LEU A 70 0.23 1.30 -8.10
CA LEU A 70 -0.06 2.73 -8.19
C LEU A 70 -0.94 3.07 -9.40
N ALA A 71 -0.63 2.49 -10.57
CA ALA A 71 -1.44 2.65 -11.76
C ALA A 71 -2.85 2.07 -11.54
N GLY A 72 -2.95 0.86 -10.98
CA GLY A 72 -4.22 0.24 -10.62
C GLY A 72 -5.04 1.06 -9.63
N MET A 73 -4.40 1.61 -8.59
CA MET A 73 -5.06 2.48 -7.63
C MET A 73 -5.50 3.80 -8.28
N SER A 74 -4.72 4.37 -9.18
CA SER A 74 -5.13 5.57 -9.93
C SER A 74 -6.40 5.29 -10.74
N LEU A 75 -6.51 4.12 -11.37
CA LEU A 75 -7.71 3.71 -12.09
C LEU A 75 -8.91 3.45 -11.15
N LEU A 76 -8.67 2.96 -9.94
CA LEU A 76 -9.72 2.76 -8.93
C LEU A 76 -10.45 4.06 -8.56
N SER A 77 -9.83 5.24 -8.73
CA SER A 77 -10.50 6.54 -8.56
C SER A 77 -11.74 6.71 -9.44
N LEU A 78 -11.81 6.01 -10.57
CA LEU A 78 -12.93 6.09 -11.52
C LEU A 78 -14.09 5.16 -11.16
N VAL A 79 -13.86 4.20 -10.27
CA VAL A 79 -14.83 3.15 -9.93
C VAL A 79 -15.97 3.72 -9.08
N SER A 80 -17.20 3.36 -9.40
CA SER A 80 -18.41 3.98 -8.86
C SER A 80 -18.54 3.87 -7.33
N TYR A 81 -18.21 2.73 -6.74
CA TYR A 81 -18.27 2.51 -5.29
C TYR A 81 -17.16 3.23 -4.52
N ILE A 82 -16.15 3.77 -5.21
CA ILE A 82 -15.14 4.65 -4.63
C ILE A 82 -15.55 6.10 -4.87
N ARG A 83 -15.79 6.49 -6.13
CA ARG A 83 -16.05 7.87 -6.54
C ARG A 83 -17.34 8.46 -5.98
N LYS A 84 -18.41 7.67 -5.83
CA LYS A 84 -19.73 8.17 -5.38
C LYS A 84 -19.90 8.16 -3.86
N ASP A 85 -19.02 7.51 -3.13
CA ASP A 85 -19.03 7.45 -1.66
C ASP A 85 -17.94 8.40 -1.13
N LYS A 86 -18.35 9.51 -0.50
CA LYS A 86 -17.40 10.54 -0.02
C LYS A 86 -16.37 9.99 0.96
N LYS A 87 -16.73 9.01 1.78
CA LYS A 87 -15.79 8.39 2.75
C LYS A 87 -14.81 7.49 2.03
N ALA A 88 -15.30 6.66 1.11
CA ALA A 88 -14.44 5.80 0.29
C ALA A 88 -13.50 6.63 -0.59
N LEU A 89 -13.99 7.70 -1.22
CA LEU A 89 -13.17 8.59 -2.03
C LEU A 89 -12.10 9.30 -1.20
N GLY A 90 -12.48 9.85 -0.02
CA GLY A 90 -11.52 10.51 0.87
C GLY A 90 -10.42 9.56 1.35
N PHE A 91 -10.79 8.35 1.78
CA PHE A 91 -9.84 7.30 2.11
C PHE A 91 -8.96 6.94 0.91
N HIS A 92 -9.56 6.76 -0.27
CA HIS A 92 -8.86 6.36 -1.49
C HIS A 92 -7.81 7.37 -1.91
N LEU A 93 -8.17 8.65 -1.99
CA LEU A 93 -7.24 9.71 -2.37
C LEU A 93 -6.13 9.89 -1.34
N GLY A 94 -6.46 9.81 -0.04
CA GLY A 94 -5.45 9.85 1.02
C GLY A 94 -4.47 8.68 0.93
N PHE A 95 -4.97 7.47 0.73
CA PHE A 95 -4.14 6.28 0.57
C PHE A 95 -3.28 6.34 -0.69
N LEU A 96 -3.84 6.78 -1.81
CA LEU A 96 -3.12 6.97 -3.07
C LEU A 96 -2.00 8.01 -2.91
N ALA A 97 -2.26 9.14 -2.25
CA ALA A 97 -1.24 10.16 -2.00
C ALA A 97 -0.08 9.62 -1.13
N LEU A 98 -0.39 8.85 -0.08
CA LEU A 98 0.63 8.19 0.74
C LEU A 98 1.43 7.17 -0.07
N ALA A 99 0.77 6.36 -0.89
CA ALA A 99 1.44 5.37 -1.73
C ALA A 99 2.38 6.02 -2.76
N VAL A 100 1.93 7.09 -3.44
CA VAL A 100 2.77 7.86 -4.37
C VAL A 100 3.98 8.45 -3.63
N THR A 101 3.75 9.04 -2.46
CA THR A 101 4.82 9.59 -1.64
C THR A 101 5.82 8.52 -1.24
N ASN A 102 5.34 7.35 -0.79
CA ASN A 102 6.21 6.22 -0.43
C ASN A 102 7.05 5.76 -1.63
N TYR A 103 6.45 5.61 -2.80
CA TYR A 103 7.18 5.22 -4.02
C TYR A 103 8.25 6.24 -4.40
N LEU A 104 7.95 7.54 -4.36
CA LEU A 104 8.89 8.61 -4.69
C LEU A 104 10.05 8.71 -3.68
N LEU A 105 9.81 8.37 -2.42
CA LEU A 105 10.83 8.39 -1.37
C LEU A 105 11.62 7.07 -1.27
N THR A 106 11.18 6.01 -1.94
CA THR A 106 11.88 4.72 -1.92
C THR A 106 13.06 4.76 -2.88
N ASP A 107 14.25 4.52 -2.35
CA ASP A 107 15.46 4.39 -3.15
C ASP A 107 15.59 2.96 -3.69
N TYR A 108 15.06 2.75 -4.89
CA TYR A 108 15.07 1.45 -5.57
C TYR A 108 16.41 1.07 -6.21
N ASP A 109 17.40 1.97 -6.17
CA ASP A 109 18.72 1.72 -6.73
C ASP A 109 19.73 1.28 -5.65
N GLN A 110 19.34 1.34 -4.37
CA GLN A 110 20.06 0.66 -3.30
C GLN A 110 19.93 -0.86 -3.47
N THR A 111 21.06 -1.52 -3.69
CA THR A 111 21.18 -2.98 -3.52
C THR A 111 21.17 -3.32 -2.04
N SER A 112 20.28 -4.23 -1.65
CA SER A 112 20.17 -4.80 -0.29
C SER A 112 21.49 -5.38 0.24
#